data_AF-A0A4Y2KLX7-F1
#
_entry.id   AF-A0A4Y2KLX7-F1
#
_cell.length_a   1.000
_cell.length_b   1.000
_cell.length_c   1.000
_cell.angle_alpha   90.00
_cell.angle_beta   90.00
_cell.angle_gamma   90.00
#
_symmetry.space_group_name_H-M   'P 1'
#
loop_
_entity.id
_entity.type
_entity.pdbx_description
1 polymer ?
#
loop_
_entity_poly.entity_id
_entity_poly.type
_entity_poly.pdbx_seq_one_letter_code
_entity_poly.pdbx_strand_id
1 'polypeptide(L)'
;VVLPKCKRDEVLGVAHEIPLAGHLGEQKTKQRIKYSFFWPEIKKDVKELCQTCKPQSWNDHLLHVDSVFRKWREIDLTVNLEKCAFGQNQVKFLGYIIGSGQHSPDPEKAEVLKPI
;
A
#
# COMPACT_ATOMS: atom_id res chain seq x y z
N VAL A 1 -22.76 0.51 4.52
CA VAL A 1 -23.65 -0.58 4.99
C VAL A 1 -23.17 -1.09 6.35
N VAL A 2 -24.07 -1.38 7.30
CA VAL A 2 -23.66 -1.98 8.58
C VAL A 2 -23.30 -3.45 8.35
N LEU A 3 -22.10 -3.87 8.74
CA LEU A 3 -21.58 -5.21 8.47
C LEU A 3 -21.94 -6.19 9.61
N PRO A 4 -22.64 -7.31 9.33
CA PRO A 4 -22.91 -8.36 10.31
C PRO A 4 -21.63 -8.99 10.86
N LYS A 5 -21.66 -9.46 12.11
CA LYS A 5 -20.48 -10.04 12.80
C LYS A 5 -19.79 -11.14 11.99
N CYS A 6 -20.56 -12.05 11.39
CA CYS A 6 -20.05 -13.18 10.62
C CYS A 6 -19.30 -12.81 9.33
N LYS A 7 -19.36 -11.55 8.88
CA LYS A 7 -18.69 -11.07 7.65
C LYS A 7 -17.52 -10.13 7.92
N ARG A 8 -17.26 -9.80 9.18
CA ARG A 8 -16.20 -8.85 9.56
C ARG A 8 -14.81 -9.37 9.21
N ASP A 9 -14.52 -10.63 9.52
CA ASP A 9 -13.21 -11.23 9.26
C ASP A 9 -12.90 -11.30 7.76
N GLU A 10 -13.90 -11.61 6.93
CA GLU A 10 -13.79 -11.63 5.47
C GLU A 10 -13.43 -10.23 4.92
N VAL A 11 -14.16 -9.19 5.36
CA VAL A 11 -13.89 -7.81 4.95
C VAL A 11 -12.55 -7.31 5.47
N LEU A 12 -12.17 -7.68 6.70
CA LEU A 12 -10.90 -7.34 7.32
C LEU A 12 -9.73 -7.94 6.51
N GLY A 13 -9.79 -9.24 6.19
CA GLY A 13 -8.79 -9.91 5.37
C GLY A 13 -8.65 -9.26 3.99
N VAL A 14 -9.76 -9.08 3.27
CA VAL A 14 -9.75 -8.48 1.93
C VAL A 14 -9.24 -7.04 1.94
N ALA A 15 -9.58 -6.24 2.94
CA ALA A 15 -9.14 -4.84 3.01
C ALA A 15 -7.65 -4.68 3.34
N HIS A 16 -7.08 -5.68 4.03
CA HIS A 16 -5.73 -5.67 4.55
C HIS A 16 -4.73 -6.35 3.61
N GLU A 17 -5.14 -7.39 2.89
CA GLU A 17 -4.31 -8.22 2.00
C GLU A 17 -4.69 -8.04 0.53
N ILE A 18 -4.52 -6.83 -0.01
CA ILE A 18 -4.82 -6.55 -1.41
C ILE A 18 -3.55 -6.74 -2.24
N PRO A 19 -3.50 -7.70 -3.20
CA PRO A 19 -2.30 -7.94 -4.01
C PRO A 19 -1.79 -6.71 -4.78
N LEU A 20 -2.67 -5.77 -5.10
CA LEU A 20 -2.30 -4.52 -5.80
C LEU A 20 -1.99 -3.35 -4.87
N ALA A 21 -2.39 -3.41 -3.59
CA ALA A 21 -2.20 -2.30 -2.64
C ALA A 21 -1.25 -2.64 -1.49
N GLY A 22 -0.79 -3.89 -1.42
CA GLY A 22 0.07 -4.40 -0.37
C GLY A 22 -0.62 -4.50 0.98
N HIS A 23 0.19 -4.80 1.99
CA HIS A 23 -0.22 -4.92 3.37
C HIS A 23 -0.32 -3.52 3.98
N LEU A 24 -1.54 -3.02 4.10
CA LEU A 24 -1.80 -1.65 4.51
C LEU A 24 -1.93 -1.60 6.03
N GLY A 25 -1.07 -0.84 6.71
CA GLY A 25 -1.16 -0.66 8.16
C GLY A 25 -2.51 -0.08 8.63
N GLU A 26 -2.73 -0.09 9.95
CA GLU A 26 -4.03 0.17 10.61
C GLU A 26 -4.85 1.32 9.99
N GLN A 27 -4.22 2.50 9.82
CA GLN A 27 -4.92 3.70 9.35
C GLN A 27 -5.50 3.53 7.94
N LYS A 28 -4.69 2.99 7.01
CA LYS A 28 -5.10 2.81 5.61
C LYS A 28 -6.17 1.73 5.49
N THR A 29 -6.03 0.62 6.20
CA THR A 29 -7.01 -0.48 6.21
C THR A 29 -8.36 0.00 6.75
N LYS A 30 -8.37 0.70 7.88
CA LYS A 30 -9.58 1.30 8.44
C LYS A 30 -10.24 2.29 7.47
N GLN A 31 -9.45 3.14 6.81
CA GLN A 31 -9.99 4.12 5.87
C GLN A 31 -10.66 3.44 4.67
N ARG A 32 -10.05 2.37 4.12
CA ARG A 32 -10.63 1.58 3.02
C ARG A 32 -11.96 0.96 3.41
N ILE A 33 -12.03 0.28 4.54
CA ILE A 33 -13.26 -0.38 4.99
C ILE A 33 -14.39 0.64 5.16
N LYS A 34 -14.08 1.82 5.73
CA LYS A 34 -15.04 2.89 5.97
C LYS A 34 -15.72 3.45 4.72
N TYR A 35 -15.15 3.27 3.53
CA TYR A 35 -15.82 3.71 2.29
C TYR A 35 -17.11 2.93 2.01
N SER A 36 -17.18 1.65 2.41
CA SER A 36 -18.31 0.77 2.05
C SER A 36 -19.02 0.18 3.27
N PHE A 37 -18.29 -0.08 4.36
CA PHE A 37 -18.76 -0.83 5.51
C PHE A 37 -18.56 -0.08 6.82
N PHE A 38 -19.41 -0.40 7.79
CA PHE A 38 -19.33 0.13 9.14
C PHE A 38 -19.78 -0.91 10.16
N TRP A 39 -19.15 -0.94 11.33
CA TRP A 39 -19.65 -1.65 12.51
C TRP A 39 -19.07 -1.04 13.80
N PRO A 40 -19.72 -1.26 14.96
CA PRO A 40 -19.18 -0.87 16.26
C PRO A 40 -17.81 -1.52 16.48
N GLU A 41 -16.85 -0.77 17.01
CA GLU A 41 -15.48 -1.25 17.30
C GLU A 41 -14.59 -1.57 16.09
N ILE A 42 -14.94 -1.19 14.85
CA ILE A 42 -14.06 -1.34 13.66
C ILE A 42 -12.60 -0.92 13.89
N LYS A 43 -12.36 0.12 14.71
CA LYS A 43 -10.99 0.56 15.06
C LYS A 43 -10.21 -0.52 15.82
N LYS A 44 -10.86 -1.18 16.77
CA LYS A 44 -10.28 -2.22 17.62
C LYS A 44 -9.95 -3.44 16.77
N ASP A 45 -10.90 -3.89 15.96
CA ASP A 45 -10.73 -5.08 15.12
C ASP A 45 -9.60 -4.89 14.09
N VAL A 46 -9.51 -3.71 13.45
CA VAL A 46 -8.40 -3.40 12.53
C VAL A 46 -7.06 -3.36 13.27
N LYS A 47 -7.03 -2.80 14.48
CA LYS A 47 -5.81 -2.75 15.30
C LYS A 47 -5.34 -4.16 15.68
N GLU A 48 -6.24 -5.01 16.15
CA GLU A 48 -5.93 -6.39 16.54
C GLU A 48 -5.42 -7.22 15.35
N LEU A 49 -6.04 -7.05 14.18
CA LEU A 49 -5.56 -7.66 12.93
C LEU A 49 -4.14 -7.17 12.58
N CYS A 50 -3.91 -5.86 12.61
CA CYS A 50 -2.59 -5.28 12.29
C CYS A 50 -1.51 -5.58 13.34
N GLN A 51 -1.88 -6.03 14.54
CA GLN A 51 -0.93 -6.45 15.57
C GLN A 51 -0.52 -7.91 15.43
N THR A 52 -1.39 -8.73 14.86
CA THR A 52 -1.18 -10.18 14.67
C THR A 52 -0.68 -10.53 13.26
N CYS A 53 -0.63 -9.55 12.36
CA CYS A 53 -0.19 -9.75 10.99
C CYS A 53 1.31 -9.97 10.87
N LYS A 54 1.72 -10.71 9.83
CA LYS A 54 3.13 -10.90 9.50
C LYS A 54 3.68 -9.64 8.80
N PRO A 55 4.92 -9.21 9.11
CA PRO A 55 5.55 -8.14 8.36
C PRO A 55 5.70 -8.56 6.88
N GLN A 56 5.60 -7.60 5.97
CA GLN A 56 5.81 -7.86 4.55
C GLN A 56 7.18 -8.49 4.30
N SER A 57 7.16 -9.60 3.58
CA SER A 57 8.35 -10.31 3.14
C SER A 57 8.75 -9.91 1.72
N TRP A 58 9.96 -10.30 1.34
CA TRP A 58 10.39 -10.19 -0.05
C TRP A 58 9.50 -11.00 -1.01
N ASN A 59 8.98 -12.15 -0.58
CA ASN A 59 8.08 -12.94 -1.39
C ASN A 59 6.76 -12.20 -1.67
N ASP A 60 6.24 -11.48 -0.68
CA ASP A 60 5.04 -10.65 -0.87
C ASP A 60 5.29 -9.51 -1.86
N HIS A 61 6.49 -8.93 -1.85
CA HIS A 61 6.89 -7.95 -2.86
C HIS A 61 6.83 -8.54 -4.28
N LEU A 62 7.40 -9.72 -4.49
CA LEU A 62 7.38 -10.38 -5.80
C LEU A 62 5.95 -10.70 -6.26
N LEU A 63 5.07 -11.15 -5.36
CA LEU A 63 3.66 -11.39 -5.66
C LEU A 63 2.94 -10.11 -6.10
N HIS A 64 3.23 -8.97 -5.46
CA HIS A 64 2.66 -7.68 -5.87
C HIS A 64 3.17 -7.25 -7.25
N VAL A 65 4.48 -7.37 -7.51
CA VAL A 65 5.07 -7.01 -8.81
C VAL A 65 4.46 -7.87 -9.93
N ASP A 66 4.33 -9.18 -9.73
CA ASP A 66 3.68 -10.06 -10.71
C ASP A 66 2.21 -9.69 -10.95
N SER A 67 1.46 -9.36 -9.89
CA SER A 67 0.07 -8.92 -10.00
C SER A 67 -0.08 -7.65 -10.85
N VAL A 68 0.82 -6.69 -10.68
CA VAL A 68 0.86 -5.46 -11.50
C VAL A 68 1.19 -5.78 -12.95
N PHE A 69 2.20 -6.62 -13.20
CA PHE A 69 2.59 -6.99 -14.56
C PHE A 69 1.52 -7.78 -15.31
N ARG A 70 0.80 -8.68 -14.62
CA ARG A 70 -0.40 -9.34 -15.17
C ARG A 70 -1.42 -8.31 -15.60
N LYS A 71 -1.71 -7.32 -14.74
CA LYS A 71 -2.71 -6.31 -15.06
C LYS A 71 -2.32 -5.44 -16.25
N TRP A 72 -1.03 -5.10 -16.38
CA TRP A 72 -0.53 -4.38 -17.56
C TRP A 72 -0.69 -5.19 -18.84
N ARG A 73 -0.38 -6.49 -18.82
CA ARG A 73 -0.57 -7.38 -19.98
C ARG A 73 -2.04 -7.50 -20.40
N GLU A 74 -2.97 -7.55 -19.45
CA GLU A 74 -4.41 -7.63 -19.73
C GLU A 74 -4.93 -6.41 -20.52
N ILE A 75 -4.30 -5.24 -20.34
CA ILE A 75 -4.74 -3.98 -20.95
C ILE A 75 -3.78 -3.48 -22.04
N ASP A 76 -2.83 -4.32 -22.46
CA ASP A 76 -1.80 -3.99 -23.45
C ASP A 76 -1.00 -2.71 -23.12
N LEU A 77 -0.70 -2.51 -21.83
CA LEU A 77 0.11 -1.38 -21.38
C LEU A 77 1.61 -1.73 -21.47
N THR A 78 2.32 -1.02 -22.34
CA THR A 78 3.79 -1.05 -22.40
C THR A 78 4.43 -0.03 -21.46
N VAL A 79 5.52 -0.43 -20.79
CA VAL A 79 6.30 0.44 -19.89
C VAL A 79 7.71 0.67 -20.43
N ASN A 80 8.29 1.84 -20.14
CA ASN A 80 9.70 2.10 -20.43
C ASN A 80 10.57 1.53 -19.30
N LEU A 81 11.27 0.43 -19.59
CA LEU A 81 12.12 -0.27 -18.63
C LEU A 81 13.27 0.58 -18.09
N GLU A 82 13.80 1.52 -18.87
CA GLU A 82 14.88 2.42 -18.43
C GLU A 82 14.42 3.35 -17.30
N LYS A 83 13.11 3.60 -17.19
CA LYS A 83 12.51 4.43 -16.14
C LYS A 83 11.95 3.62 -14.98
N CYS A 84 12.04 2.30 -15.03
CA CYS A 84 11.51 1.43 -13.99
C CYS A 84 12.56 1.12 -12.92
N ALA A 85 12.13 1.11 -11.66
CA ALA A 85 12.93 0.67 -10.53
C ALA A 85 12.10 -0.30 -9.68
N PHE A 86 12.56 -1.53 -9.54
CA PHE A 86 11.89 -2.59 -8.77
C PHE A 86 12.79 -3.06 -7.62
N GLY A 87 12.18 -3.59 -6.56
CA GLY A 87 12.93 -4.20 -5.45
C GLY A 87 13.80 -3.25 -4.65
N GLN A 88 13.54 -1.94 -4.70
CA GLN A 88 14.37 -0.93 -4.06
C GLN A 88 13.94 -0.71 -2.60
N ASN A 89 14.90 -0.53 -1.71
CA ASN A 89 14.64 -0.15 -0.32
C ASN A 89 14.14 1.30 -0.18
N GLN A 90 14.49 2.16 -1.15
CA GLN A 90 14.05 3.56 -1.25
C GLN A 90 13.79 3.92 -2.72
N VAL A 91 12.79 4.78 -2.95
CA VAL A 91 12.41 5.24 -4.30
C VAL A 91 12.15 6.74 -4.33
N LYS A 92 12.51 7.39 -5.45
CA LYS A 92 12.09 8.76 -5.76
C LYS A 92 10.66 8.73 -6.31
N PHE A 93 9.72 9.39 -5.64
CA PHE A 93 8.31 9.45 -6.05
C PHE A 93 7.70 10.82 -5.76
N LEU A 94 7.12 11.46 -6.78
CA LEU A 94 6.50 12.79 -6.69
C LEU A 94 7.39 13.88 -6.04
N GLY A 95 8.71 13.79 -6.20
CA GLY A 95 9.67 14.74 -5.62
C GLY A 95 10.02 14.47 -4.14
N TYR A 96 9.71 13.27 -3.65
CA TYR A 96 10.12 12.76 -2.35
C TYR A 96 10.96 11.51 -2.50
N ILE A 97 11.81 11.23 -1.51
CA ILE A 97 12.45 9.93 -1.31
C ILE A 97 11.65 9.20 -0.24
N ILE A 98 11.15 8.00 -0.59
CA ILE A 98 10.26 7.20 0.25
C ILE A 98 10.85 5.81 0.41
N GLY A 99 10.93 5.31 1.64
CA GLY A 99 11.40 3.96 1.94
C GLY A 99 12.24 3.89 3.20
N SER A 100 12.53 2.69 3.70
CA SER A 100 13.34 2.47 4.92
C SER A 100 12.89 3.28 6.16
N GLY A 101 11.59 3.58 6.29
CA GLY A 101 11.07 4.42 7.38
C GLY A 101 11.28 5.92 7.19
N GLN A 102 11.79 6.35 6.04
CA GLN A 102 12.02 7.75 5.68
C GLN A 102 10.98 8.24 4.66
N HIS A 103 10.61 9.52 4.81
CA HIS A 103 9.81 10.27 3.86
C HIS A 103 10.32 11.72 3.88
N SER A 104 11.17 12.07 2.91
CA SER A 104 11.81 13.39 2.85
C SER A 104 11.73 13.97 1.44
N PRO A 105 11.78 15.30 1.29
CA PRO A 105 11.89 15.93 -0.03
C PRO A 105 13.14 15.40 -0.77
N ASP A 106 13.03 15.24 -2.08
CA ASP A 106 14.18 14.94 -2.93
C ASP A 106 15.12 16.15 -2.93
N PRO A 107 16.35 16.02 -2.42
CA PRO A 107 17.27 17.15 -2.32
C PRO A 107 17.48 17.84 -3.66
N GLU A 108 17.58 17.09 -4.76
CA GLU A 108 17.76 17.66 -6.12
C GLU A 108 16.62 18.58 -6.54
N LYS A 109 15.38 18.30 -6.11
CA LYS A 109 14.24 19.19 -6.37
C LYS A 109 14.11 20.32 -5.35
N ALA A 110 14.50 20.07 -4.10
CA ALA A 110 14.46 21.07 -3.05
C ALA A 110 15.45 22.22 -3.31
N GLU A 111 16.56 21.97 -4.02
CA GLU A 111 17.54 23.01 -4.37
C GLU A 111 16.98 24.12 -5.26
N VAL A 112 15.99 23.82 -6.11
CA VAL A 112 15.33 24.80 -6.99
C VAL A 112 14.51 25.83 -6.19
N LEU A 113 14.22 25.55 -4.91
CA LEU A 113 13.44 26.42 -4.02
C LEU A 113 14.31 27.22 -3.04
N LYS A 114 15.65 27.16 -3.14
CA LYS A 114 16.53 27.98 -2.29
C LYS A 114 16.36 29.47 -2.67
N PRO A 115 16.16 30.38 -1.70
CA PRO A 115 16.10 31.81 -1.99
C PRO A 115 17.39 32.28 -2.64
N ILE A 116 17.28 33.15 -3.65
CA ILE A 116 18.38 33.86 -4.31
C ILE A 116 19.09 34.76 -3.30
#